data_AF-A0A975A889-F1
#
_entry.id   AF-A0A975A889-F1
#
_cell.length_a   1.000
_cell.length_b   1.000
_cell.length_c   1.000
_cell.angle_alpha   90.00
_cell.angle_beta   90.00
_cell.angle_gamma   90.00
#
_symmetry.space_group_name_H-M   'P 1'
#
loop_
_entity.id
_entity.type
_entity.pdbx_description
1 polymer ?
#
loop_
_entity_poly.entity_id
_entity_poly.type
_entity_poly.pdbx_seq_one_letter_code
_entity_poly.pdbx_strand_id
1 'polypeptide(L)'
;MSIKAAQQRCIEISNDIIRGIDTKQKEKQNITLEEAVDYWLKHREKNKGWHADLSTCRNRFNSYVPLKLKNKRVIDIQRIEVRKLHSSVRDTIGVPTANRLLQNIRAVINLLIKHDYDIAQNPTTMIESFKERSRARYIKEDEVERFFTELIMVNCT
;
A
#
# COMPACT_ATOMS: atom_id res chain seq x y z
N MET A 1 -25.16 10.22 4.59
CA MET A 1 -25.95 9.35 3.67
C MET A 1 -27.43 9.60 3.94
N SER A 2 -28.24 9.84 2.91
CA SER A 2 -29.70 10.04 3.03
C SER A 2 -30.41 8.68 3.19
N ILE A 3 -31.46 8.62 4.01
CA ILE A 3 -32.27 7.39 4.25
C ILE A 3 -32.75 6.77 2.92
N LYS A 4 -33.12 7.61 1.95
CA LYS A 4 -33.54 7.17 0.61
C LYS A 4 -32.44 6.41 -0.14
N ALA A 5 -31.19 6.87 -0.03
CA ALA A 5 -30.06 6.21 -0.69
C ALA A 5 -29.75 4.84 -0.06
N ALA A 6 -29.97 4.70 1.26
CA ALA A 6 -29.82 3.42 1.94
C ALA A 6 -30.93 2.42 1.53
N GLN A 7 -32.18 2.88 1.47
CA GLN A 7 -33.32 2.06 1.01
C GLN A 7 -33.12 1.57 -0.42
N GLN A 8 -32.66 2.45 -1.32
CA GLN A 8 -32.38 2.10 -2.71
C GLN A 8 -31.33 0.98 -2.83
N ARG A 9 -30.23 1.05 -2.06
CA ARG A 9 -29.22 -0.02 -2.03
C ARG A 9 -29.76 -1.34 -1.51
N CYS A 10 -30.62 -1.33 -0.50
CA CYS A 10 -31.24 -2.56 0.01
C CYS A 10 -32.10 -3.25 -1.05
N ILE A 11 -32.85 -2.48 -1.84
CA ILE A 11 -33.66 -3.01 -2.95
C ILE A 11 -32.76 -3.64 -4.02
N GLU A 12 -31.66 -2.98 -4.38
CA GLU A 12 -30.70 -3.50 -5.35
C GLU A 12 -30.07 -4.83 -4.90
N ILE A 13 -29.65 -4.93 -3.64
CA ILE A 13 -29.11 -6.16 -3.05
C ILE A 13 -30.16 -7.27 -3.04
N SER A 14 -31.41 -6.95 -2.66
CA SER A 14 -32.52 -7.92 -2.65
C SER A 14 -32.80 -8.47 -4.05
N ASN A 15 -32.78 -7.60 -5.07
CA ASN A 15 -32.96 -8.02 -6.46
C ASN A 15 -31.85 -8.94 -6.96
N ASP A 16 -30.60 -8.70 -6.55
CA ASP A 16 -29.47 -9.59 -6.87
C ASP A 16 -29.63 -10.97 -6.21
N ILE A 17 -30.11 -11.02 -4.96
CA ILE A 17 -30.42 -12.29 -4.26
C ILE A 17 -31.54 -13.05 -4.98
N ILE A 18 -32.61 -12.37 -5.38
CA ILE A 18 -33.73 -12.99 -6.14
C ILE A 18 -33.24 -13.58 -7.46
N ARG A 19 -32.27 -12.95 -8.11
CA ARG A 19 -31.64 -13.44 -9.35
C ARG A 19 -30.65 -14.60 -9.14
N GLY A 20 -30.42 -15.01 -7.90
CA GLY A 20 -29.45 -16.06 -7.56
C GLY A 20 -27.99 -15.64 -7.73
N ILE A 21 -27.71 -14.33 -7.78
CA ILE A 21 -26.35 -13.80 -7.88
C ILE A 21 -25.75 -13.79 -6.46
N ASP A 22 -24.58 -14.39 -6.28
CA ASP A 22 -23.86 -14.30 -5.00
C ASP A 22 -23.35 -12.87 -4.79
N THR A 23 -24.05 -12.14 -3.92
CA THR A 23 -23.76 -10.75 -3.59
C THR A 23 -22.39 -10.59 -2.92
N LYS A 24 -21.92 -11.59 -2.16
CA LYS A 24 -20.60 -11.55 -1.52
C LYS A 24 -19.49 -11.67 -2.55
N GLN A 25 -19.68 -12.51 -3.57
CA GLN A 25 -18.73 -12.65 -4.65
C GLN A 25 -18.63 -11.37 -5.50
N LYS A 26 -19.78 -10.70 -5.74
CA LYS A 26 -19.86 -9.40 -6.41
C LYS A 26 -19.16 -8.28 -5.62
N GLU A 27 -19.26 -8.30 -4.28
CA GLU A 27 -18.52 -7.37 -3.41
C GLU A 27 -17.01 -7.59 -3.49
N LYS A 28 -16.55 -8.84 -3.50
CA LYS A 28 -15.13 -9.17 -3.68
C LYS A 28 -14.58 -8.61 -5.00
N GLN A 29 -15.34 -8.70 -6.09
CA GLN A 29 -14.91 -8.18 -7.40
C GLN A 29 -14.79 -6.65 -7.47
N ASN A 30 -15.50 -5.92 -6.58
CA ASN A 30 -15.57 -4.46 -6.64
C ASN A 30 -14.66 -3.73 -5.65
N ILE A 31 -13.80 -4.45 -4.92
CA ILE A 31 -12.89 -3.82 -3.96
C ILE A 31 -11.93 -2.85 -4.67
N THR A 32 -11.88 -1.62 -4.16
CA THR A 32 -10.93 -0.61 -4.63
C THR A 32 -9.54 -0.81 -4.02
N LEU A 33 -8.52 -0.19 -4.60
CA LEU A 33 -7.16 -0.29 -4.06
C LEU A 33 -7.04 0.31 -2.65
N GLU A 34 -7.75 1.41 -2.38
CA GLU A 34 -7.81 2.03 -1.04
C GLU A 34 -8.39 1.03 -0.02
N GLU A 35 -9.55 0.44 -0.33
CA GLU A 35 -10.21 -0.53 0.54
C GLU A 35 -9.37 -1.81 0.71
N ALA A 36 -8.67 -2.24 -0.34
CA ALA A 36 -7.75 -3.37 -0.30
C ALA A 36 -6.58 -3.12 0.66
N VAL A 37 -6.01 -1.91 0.65
CA VAL A 37 -4.96 -1.52 1.60
C VAL A 37 -5.49 -1.49 3.02
N ASP A 38 -6.68 -0.93 3.24
CA ASP A 38 -7.32 -0.93 4.56
C ASP A 38 -7.57 -2.34 5.08
N TYR A 39 -8.07 -3.22 4.21
CA TYR A 39 -8.28 -4.62 4.52
C TYR A 39 -6.97 -5.32 4.90
N TRP A 40 -5.91 -5.10 4.12
CA TRP A 40 -4.58 -5.66 4.36
C TRP A 40 -3.96 -5.16 5.67
N LEU A 41 -4.07 -3.87 5.97
CA LEU A 41 -3.56 -3.29 7.22
C LEU A 41 -4.26 -3.90 8.44
N LYS A 42 -5.60 -4.00 8.42
CA LYS A 42 -6.39 -4.65 9.48
C LYS A 42 -6.02 -6.13 9.65
N HIS A 43 -5.79 -6.84 8.54
CA HIS A 43 -5.36 -8.23 8.58
C HIS A 43 -3.97 -8.39 9.20
N ARG A 44 -3.03 -7.50 8.88
CA ARG A 44 -1.65 -7.56 9.40
C ARG A 44 -1.55 -7.14 10.87
N GLU A 45 -2.39 -6.22 11.33
CA GLU A 45 -2.51 -5.84 12.73
C GLU A 45 -2.88 -7.04 13.62
N LYS A 46 -3.84 -7.87 13.16
CA LYS A 46 -4.25 -9.08 13.88
C LYS A 46 -3.15 -10.14 13.96
N ASN A 47 -2.27 -10.21 12.97
CA ASN A 47 -1.22 -11.22 12.86
C ASN A 47 0.10 -10.83 13.56
N LYS A 48 0.08 -9.88 14.52
CA LYS A 48 1.24 -9.45 15.33
C LYS A 48 2.51 -9.13 14.53
N GLY A 49 2.36 -8.43 13.40
CA GLY A 49 3.49 -7.81 12.72
C GLY A 49 3.94 -6.54 13.45
N TRP A 50 5.24 -6.21 13.42
CA TRP A 50 5.78 -4.96 13.96
C TRP A 50 4.96 -3.72 13.53
N HIS A 51 4.36 -3.01 14.49
CA HIS A 51 3.42 -1.91 14.24
C HIS A 51 4.04 -0.69 13.53
N ALA A 52 5.34 -0.42 13.75
CA ALA A 52 6.04 0.71 13.13
C ALA A 52 6.07 0.67 11.58
N ASP A 53 5.93 -0.53 11.01
CA ASP A 53 5.93 -0.74 9.56
C ASP A 53 4.55 -0.46 8.93
N LEU A 54 3.46 -0.58 9.70
CA LEU A 54 2.08 -0.41 9.21
C LEU A 54 1.72 1.06 8.94
N SER A 55 2.01 1.94 9.89
CA SER A 55 1.77 3.39 9.74
C SER A 55 2.61 3.95 8.60
N THR A 56 3.87 3.53 8.52
CA THR A 56 4.78 3.91 7.43
C THR A 56 4.25 3.43 6.07
N CYS A 57 3.72 2.21 6.00
CA CYS A 57 3.07 1.70 4.79
C CYS A 57 1.88 2.57 4.38
N ARG A 58 0.97 2.88 5.32
CA ARG A 58 -0.19 3.73 5.02
C ARG A 58 0.22 5.12 4.56
N ASN A 59 1.20 5.73 5.22
CA ASN A 59 1.70 7.05 4.85
C ASN A 59 2.28 7.06 3.44
N ARG A 60 3.14 6.08 3.09
CA ARG A 60 3.68 5.97 1.72
C ARG A 60 2.56 5.81 0.69
N PHE A 61 1.56 4.97 0.98
CA PHE A 61 0.42 4.78 0.09
C PHE A 61 -0.36 6.08 -0.10
N ASN A 62 -0.64 6.80 0.99
CA ASN A 62 -1.38 8.05 0.96
C ASN A 62 -0.63 9.14 0.19
N SER A 63 0.68 9.27 0.41
CA SER A 63 1.51 10.31 -0.19
C SER A 63 1.80 10.08 -1.67
N TYR A 64 2.00 8.82 -2.08
CA TYR A 64 2.58 8.53 -3.40
C TYR A 64 1.62 7.89 -4.40
N VAL A 65 0.52 7.28 -3.94
CA VAL A 65 -0.46 6.69 -4.86
C VAL A 65 -1.47 7.77 -5.28
N PRO A 66 -1.65 8.03 -6.59
CA PRO A 66 -2.58 9.04 -7.05
C PRO A 66 -4.02 8.62 -6.75
N LEU A 67 -4.89 9.60 -6.47
CA LEU A 67 -6.30 9.37 -6.14
C LEU A 67 -7.05 8.53 -7.18
N LYS A 68 -6.73 8.73 -8.47
CA LYS A 68 -7.29 7.94 -9.57
C LYS A 68 -7.02 6.43 -9.43
N LEU A 69 -5.84 6.06 -8.94
CA LEU A 69 -5.46 4.66 -8.77
C LEU A 69 -5.99 4.09 -7.44
N LYS A 70 -6.08 4.92 -6.38
CA LYS A 70 -6.69 4.54 -5.10
C LYS A 70 -8.16 4.11 -5.25
N ASN A 71 -8.93 4.89 -6.01
CA ASN A 71 -10.36 4.63 -6.23
C ASN A 71 -10.63 3.60 -7.33
N LYS A 72 -9.60 3.07 -7.98
CA LYS A 72 -9.75 2.07 -9.03
C LYS A 72 -9.97 0.69 -8.40
N ARG A 73 -10.84 -0.11 -9.00
CA ARG A 73 -11.01 -1.52 -8.60
C ARG A 73 -9.72 -2.28 -8.82
N VAL A 74 -9.36 -3.16 -7.89
CA VAL A 74 -8.10 -3.92 -7.97
C VAL A 74 -8.01 -4.76 -9.25
N ILE A 75 -9.14 -5.34 -9.69
CA ILE A 75 -9.22 -6.16 -10.90
C ILE A 75 -8.92 -5.37 -12.19
N ASP A 76 -9.19 -4.05 -12.19
CA ASP A 76 -8.97 -3.19 -13.35
C ASP A 76 -7.54 -2.59 -13.38
N ILE A 77 -6.72 -2.83 -12.35
CA ILE A 77 -5.37 -2.28 -12.28
C ILE A 77 -4.46 -3.04 -13.24
N GLN A 78 -3.93 -2.32 -14.21
CA GLN A 78 -3.03 -2.89 -15.19
C GLN A 78 -1.57 -2.76 -14.74
N ARG A 79 -0.74 -3.71 -15.19
CA ARG A 79 0.72 -3.71 -14.95
C ARG A 79 1.39 -2.40 -15.38
N ILE A 80 0.93 -1.79 -16.48
CA ILE A 80 1.48 -0.53 -16.99
C ILE A 80 1.26 0.62 -16.01
N GLU A 81 0.14 0.67 -15.29
CA GLU A 81 -0.17 1.71 -14.31
C GLU A 81 0.74 1.57 -13.09
N VAL A 82 0.94 0.34 -12.61
CA VAL A 82 1.85 0.07 -11.49
C VAL A 82 3.30 0.40 -11.88
N ARG A 83 3.72 0.07 -13.10
CA ARG A 83 5.07 0.39 -13.61
C ARG A 83 5.30 1.90 -13.70
N LYS A 84 4.30 2.64 -14.19
CA LYS A 84 4.34 4.11 -14.24
C LYS A 84 4.44 4.72 -12.85
N LEU A 85 3.63 4.23 -11.90
CA LEU A 85 3.70 4.64 -10.50
C LEU A 85 5.10 4.38 -9.90
N HIS A 86 5.61 3.16 -10.08
CA HIS A 86 6.92 2.75 -9.55
C HIS A 86 8.06 3.61 -10.10
N SER A 87 8.05 3.89 -11.41
CA SER A 87 9.04 4.77 -12.05
C SER A 87 8.89 6.22 -11.58
N SER A 88 7.66 6.72 -11.47
CA SER A 88 7.41 8.08 -11.00
C SER A 88 7.93 8.31 -9.57
N VAL A 89 7.69 7.36 -8.66
CA VAL A 89 8.17 7.48 -7.27
C VAL A 89 9.69 7.34 -7.18
N ARG A 90 10.31 6.55 -8.06
CA ARG A 90 11.77 6.48 -8.17
C ARG A 90 12.34 7.85 -8.51
N ASP A 91 11.75 8.53 -9.49
CA ASP A 91 12.26 9.78 -10.02
C ASP A 91 12.02 10.96 -9.07
N THR A 92 10.93 10.95 -8.29
CA THR A 92 10.59 12.05 -7.36
C THR A 92 11.11 11.87 -5.94
N ILE A 93 11.13 10.65 -5.41
CA ILE A 93 11.46 10.37 -4.00
C ILE A 93 12.75 9.55 -3.87
N GLY A 94 12.89 8.55 -4.73
CA GLY A 94 14.07 7.70 -4.78
C GLY A 94 13.77 6.21 -4.83
N VAL A 95 14.81 5.47 -5.22
CA VAL A 95 14.80 4.03 -5.43
C VAL A 95 14.24 3.23 -4.23
N PRO A 96 14.69 3.45 -2.98
CA PRO A 96 14.22 2.62 -1.86
C PRO A 96 12.71 2.78 -1.63
N THR A 97 12.20 4.02 -1.67
CA THR A 97 10.77 4.28 -1.46
C THR A 97 9.92 3.66 -2.56
N ALA A 98 10.35 3.75 -3.82
CA ALA A 98 9.67 3.12 -4.94
C ALA A 98 9.57 1.60 -4.76
N ASN A 99 10.68 0.94 -4.41
CA ASN A 99 10.71 -0.50 -4.18
C ASN A 99 9.82 -0.91 -3.00
N ARG A 100 9.86 -0.17 -1.89
CA ARG A 100 8.99 -0.44 -0.73
C ARG A 100 7.51 -0.27 -1.09
N LEU A 101 7.16 0.75 -1.87
CA LEU A 101 5.78 0.92 -2.34
C LEU A 101 5.33 -0.25 -3.23
N LEU A 102 6.19 -0.70 -4.16
CA LEU A 102 5.90 -1.86 -5.01
C LEU A 102 5.69 -3.13 -4.18
N GLN A 103 6.53 -3.37 -3.18
CA GLN A 103 6.40 -4.50 -2.25
C GLN A 103 5.07 -4.46 -1.49
N ASN A 104 4.68 -3.28 -1.01
CA ASN A 104 3.41 -3.10 -0.30
C ASN A 104 2.20 -3.42 -1.21
N ILE A 105 2.16 -2.85 -2.42
CA ILE A 105 1.07 -3.10 -3.38
C ILE A 105 1.02 -4.60 -3.74
N ARG A 106 2.20 -5.22 -3.96
CA ARG A 106 2.30 -6.65 -4.23
C ARG A 106 1.70 -7.48 -3.09
N ALA A 107 2.06 -7.18 -1.85
CA ALA A 107 1.57 -7.88 -0.66
C ALA A 107 0.05 -7.74 -0.47
N VAL A 108 -0.49 -6.53 -0.71
CA VAL A 108 -1.93 -6.25 -0.66
C VAL A 108 -2.69 -7.13 -1.65
N ILE A 109 -2.28 -7.13 -2.92
CA ILE A 109 -2.96 -7.90 -3.96
C ILE A 109 -2.81 -9.42 -3.74
N ASN A 110 -1.64 -9.87 -3.29
CA ASN A 110 -1.43 -11.28 -2.94
C ASN A 110 -2.33 -11.74 -1.79
N LEU A 111 -2.58 -10.88 -0.79
CA LEU A 111 -3.54 -11.19 0.27
C LEU A 111 -4.94 -11.36 -0.30
N LEU A 112 -5.38 -10.47 -1.19
CA LEU A 112 -6.70 -10.61 -1.82
C LEU A 112 -6.82 -11.92 -2.60
N ILE A 113 -5.82 -12.27 -3.42
CA ILE A 113 -5.80 -13.56 -4.13
C ILE A 113 -5.90 -14.74 -3.14
N LYS A 114 -5.16 -14.69 -2.03
CA LYS A 114 -5.22 -15.71 -0.97
C LYS A 114 -6.61 -15.84 -0.32
N HIS A 115 -7.41 -14.78 -0.32
CA HIS A 115 -8.76 -14.73 0.24
C HIS A 115 -9.86 -14.93 -0.81
N ASP A 116 -9.51 -15.58 -1.94
CA ASP A 116 -10.42 -15.92 -3.04
C ASP A 116 -11.13 -14.71 -3.64
N TYR A 117 -10.41 -13.59 -3.76
CA TYR A 117 -10.83 -12.51 -4.63
C TYR A 117 -10.52 -12.90 -6.08
N ASP A 118 -11.43 -12.57 -6.98
CA ASP A 118 -11.38 -12.95 -8.40
C ASP A 118 -10.36 -12.10 -9.18
N ILE A 119 -9.08 -12.31 -8.85
CA ILE A 119 -7.94 -11.63 -9.43
C ILE A 119 -7.08 -12.69 -10.11
N ALA A 120 -7.16 -12.77 -11.44
CA ALA A 120 -6.48 -13.80 -12.22
C ALA A 120 -4.95 -13.81 -12.01
N GLN A 121 -4.32 -12.63 -11.94
CA GLN A 121 -2.90 -12.51 -11.69
C GLN A 121 -2.58 -11.17 -11.03
N ASN A 122 -1.63 -11.17 -10.10
CA ASN A 122 -1.12 -9.93 -9.53
C ASN A 122 -0.40 -9.09 -10.63
N PRO A 123 -0.84 -7.86 -10.92
CA PRO A 123 -0.25 -7.02 -11.96
C PRO A 123 1.22 -6.66 -11.64
N THR A 124 1.63 -6.76 -10.38
CA THR A 124 2.99 -6.45 -9.94
C THR A 124 4.01 -7.57 -10.20
N THR A 125 3.61 -8.81 -10.50
CA THR A 125 4.50 -9.99 -10.48
C THR A 125 5.74 -9.83 -11.38
N MET A 126 5.59 -9.23 -12.56
CA MET A 126 6.66 -9.06 -13.54
C MET A 126 7.35 -7.68 -13.46
N ILE A 127 7.19 -6.96 -12.35
CA ILE A 127 7.85 -5.68 -12.13
C ILE A 127 9.05 -5.93 -11.22
N GLU A 128 10.23 -5.73 -11.76
CA GLU A 128 11.49 -5.87 -11.03
C GLU A 128 11.74 -4.65 -10.13
N SER A 129 12.30 -4.91 -8.96
CA SER A 129 12.78 -3.86 -8.07
C SER A 129 14.01 -3.19 -8.65
N PHE A 130 14.16 -1.89 -8.46
CA PHE A 130 15.39 -1.18 -8.83
C PHE A 130 16.55 -1.61 -7.92
N LYS A 131 17.78 -1.56 -8.44
CA LYS A 131 18.98 -1.87 -7.65
C LYS A 131 19.18 -0.83 -6.54
N GLU A 132 19.13 -1.29 -5.29
CA GLU A 132 19.38 -0.45 -4.11
C GLU A 132 20.89 -0.37 -3.84
N ARG A 133 21.39 0.85 -3.60
CA ARG A 133 22.74 1.07 -3.05
C ARG A 133 22.59 1.30 -1.56
N SER A 134 23.27 0.50 -0.75
CA SER A 134 23.36 0.74 0.69
C SER A 134 23.98 2.12 0.93
N ARG A 135 23.32 2.94 1.75
CA ARG A 135 23.82 4.27 2.16
C ARG A 135 24.47 4.24 3.54
N ALA A 136 24.83 3.05 4.03
CA ALA A 136 25.50 2.92 5.32
C ALA A 136 26.88 3.59 5.25
N ARG A 137 26.98 4.78 5.86
CA ARG A 137 28.24 5.41 6.20
C ARG A 137 28.49 5.15 7.68
N TYR A 138 29.66 4.59 7.98
CA TYR A 138 30.13 4.47 9.36
C TYR A 138 30.82 5.77 9.77
N ILE A 139 30.60 6.18 11.02
CA ILE A 139 31.31 7.31 11.62
C ILE A 139 32.77 6.88 11.77
N LYS A 140 33.70 7.73 11.32
CA LYS A 140 35.14 7.50 11.51
C LYS A 140 35.57 7.95 12.91
N GLU A 141 36.68 7.41 13.40
CA GLU A 141 37.19 7.69 14.75
C GLU A 141 37.35 9.19 15.04
N ASP A 142 37.89 9.94 14.09
CA ASP A 142 38.04 11.41 14.16
C ASP A 142 36.69 12.16 14.19
N GLU A 143 35.65 11.62 13.54
CA GLU A 143 34.30 12.17 13.56
C GLU A 143 33.57 11.88 14.88
N VAL A 144 33.89 10.75 15.52
CA VAL A 144 33.35 10.40 16.84
C VAL A 144 33.88 11.38 17.89
N GLU A 145 35.19 11.61 17.92
CA GLU A 145 35.81 12.53 18.88
C GLU A 145 35.22 13.94 18.77
N ARG A 146 35.17 14.47 17.53
CA ARG A 146 34.57 15.78 17.26
C ARG A 146 33.11 15.88 17.70
N PHE A 147 32.31 14.85 17.43
CA PHE A 147 30.90 14.81 17.82
C PHE A 147 30.73 14.92 19.34
N PHE A 148 31.54 14.21 20.12
CA PHE A 148 31.46 14.25 21.58
C PHE A 148 31.99 15.56 22.18
N THR A 149 33.06 16.13 21.60
CA THR A 149 33.58 17.43 22.05
C THR A 149 32.53 18.54 21.91
N GLU A 150 31.87 18.63 20.75
CA GLU A 150 30.81 19.63 20.51
C GLU A 150 29.60 19.44 21.45
N LEU A 151 29.22 18.18 21.71
CA LEU A 151 28.14 17.85 22.66
C LEU A 151 28.40 18.33 24.09
N ILE A 152 29.65 18.28 24.54
CA ILE A 152 30.04 18.72 25.89
C ILE A 152 30.07 20.25 25.96
N MET A 153 30.60 20.92 24.93
CA MET A 153 30.74 22.38 24.90
C MET A 153 29.37 23.09 24.86
N VAL A 154 28.38 22.53 24.17
CA VAL A 154 27.00 23.07 24.11
C VAL A 154 26.26 22.98 25.45
N ASN A 155 26.60 22.03 26.32
CA ASN A 155 25.97 21.87 27.64
C ASN A 155 26.61 22.73 28.74
N CYS A 156 27.69 23.45 28.44
CA CYS A 156 28.38 24.35 29.38
C CYS A 156 28.11 25.84 29.13
N THR A 157 27.34 26.17 28.09
CA THR A 157 26.80 27.52 27.78
C THR A 157 25.32 27.59 28.08
#